data_AF-A0A444ZJS2-F1
#
_entry.id   AF-A0A444ZJS2-F1
#
_cell.length_a   1.000
_cell.length_b   1.000
_cell.length_c   1.000
_cell.angle_alpha   90.00
_cell.angle_beta   90.00
_cell.angle_gamma   90.00
#
_symmetry.space_group_name_H-M   'P 1'
#
loop_
_entity.id
_entity.type
_entity.pdbx_description
1 polymer ?
#
loop_
_entity_poly.entity_id
_entity_poly.type
_entity_poly.pdbx_seq_one_letter_code
_entity_poly.pdbx_strand_id
1 'polypeptide(L)'
;MITNPMRISFVPWLSFIFCYWYWTHHGVAITVSSLKFKHQFSSKLVSWNESIDCCQWNGVTCFDNRHVSGLDLSLESIQGGFDNSSSLFSLQNLQVLNLAINNFNSVIPAGFNKLKNLTYLNLSYAGFVGDIPVEISQLTRLVTLDISSSYSYFAQRQLRLKNPNMQKIVQKLTRIRQLYLDGVTITAQGHEWCNALLQLPNL
;
A
#
# COMPACT_ATOMS: atom_id res chain seq x y z
N MET A 1 -18.19 -25.67 24.57
CA MET A 1 -17.46 -24.42 24.29
C MET A 1 -17.51 -24.20 22.78
N ILE A 2 -18.45 -23.38 22.33
CA ILE A 2 -18.63 -23.08 20.91
C ILE A 2 -17.82 -21.80 20.65
N THR A 3 -16.83 -21.89 19.77
CA THR A 3 -16.03 -20.77 19.30
C THR A 3 -16.94 -19.80 18.53
N ASN A 4 -17.05 -18.57 19.02
CA ASN A 4 -17.81 -17.51 18.35
C ASN A 4 -17.08 -17.16 17.03
N PRO A 5 -17.72 -17.23 15.86
CA PRO A 5 -17.05 -16.86 14.62
C PRO A 5 -16.72 -15.36 14.63
N MET A 6 -15.45 -15.04 14.34
CA MET A 6 -14.97 -13.67 14.15
C MET A 6 -15.90 -12.90 13.21
N ARG A 7 -16.56 -11.86 13.74
CA ARG A 7 -17.50 -11.02 12.99
C ARG A 7 -16.70 -10.19 11.98
N ILE A 8 -16.77 -10.55 10.70
CA ILE A 8 -16.27 -9.72 9.60
C ILE A 8 -17.32 -8.63 9.39
N SER A 9 -17.00 -7.40 9.75
CA SER A 9 -17.90 -6.26 9.55
C SER A 9 -17.87 -5.87 8.07
N PHE A 10 -18.95 -6.17 7.34
CA PHE A 10 -19.30 -5.42 6.14
C PHE A 10 -20.13 -4.22 6.59
N VAL A 11 -19.78 -3.02 6.15
CA VAL A 11 -20.64 -1.84 6.28
C VAL A 11 -21.26 -1.63 4.89
N PRO A 12 -22.48 -2.15 4.64
CA PRO A 12 -23.19 -1.83 3.42
C PRO A 12 -23.91 -0.49 3.60
N TRP A 13 -24.39 0.05 2.49
CA TRP A 13 -25.29 1.21 2.33
C TRP A 13 -24.62 2.54 1.96
N LEU A 14 -24.71 2.79 0.65
CA LEU A 14 -24.63 4.05 -0.10
C LEU A 14 -23.25 4.68 -0.33
N SER A 15 -22.79 4.37 -1.55
CA SER A 15 -21.90 5.11 -2.44
C SER A 15 -21.82 6.63 -2.22
N PHE A 16 -20.59 7.14 -2.39
CA PHE A 16 -20.14 8.53 -2.52
C PHE A 16 -19.67 9.22 -1.22
N ILE A 17 -18.35 9.39 -1.11
CA ILE A 17 -17.69 10.14 -0.04
C ILE A 17 -16.82 11.22 -0.69
N PHE A 18 -17.00 12.47 -0.29
CA PHE A 18 -16.13 13.57 -0.68
C PHE A 18 -15.19 13.90 0.47
N CYS A 19 -13.89 13.99 0.22
CA CYS A 19 -12.94 14.53 1.19
C CYS A 19 -12.99 16.08 1.24
N TYR A 20 -13.82 16.78 0.43
CA TYR A 20 -14.20 18.20 0.61
C TYR A 20 -15.64 18.48 0.10
N TRP A 21 -16.42 19.23 0.89
CA TRP A 21 -17.86 19.56 0.81
C TRP A 21 -18.45 20.07 -0.53
N TYR A 22 -19.79 19.96 -0.61
CA TYR A 22 -20.76 20.74 -1.44
C TYR A 22 -20.15 21.61 -2.56
N TRP A 23 -20.39 21.20 -3.82
CA TRP A 23 -20.19 21.98 -5.05
C TRP A 23 -18.79 22.56 -5.27
N THR A 24 -17.83 21.75 -5.71
CA THR A 24 -16.86 22.06 -6.80
C THR A 24 -15.96 20.83 -7.06
N HIS A 25 -15.51 20.67 -8.31
CA HIS A 25 -15.35 19.38 -8.98
C HIS A 25 -14.10 18.50 -8.68
N HIS A 26 -13.34 18.68 -7.59
CA HIS A 26 -12.02 18.00 -7.44
C HIS A 26 -11.76 17.33 -6.06
N GLY A 27 -12.75 16.66 -5.48
CA GLY A 27 -12.57 15.84 -4.26
C GLY A 27 -12.35 14.36 -4.57
N VAL A 28 -11.35 13.72 -3.94
CA VAL A 28 -11.11 12.26 -4.02
C VAL A 28 -11.66 11.57 -2.78
N ALA A 29 -12.42 10.49 -2.98
CA ALA A 29 -13.01 9.66 -1.93
C ALA A 29 -12.02 8.63 -1.38
N ILE A 30 -11.85 8.52 -0.05
CA ILE A 30 -11.36 7.29 0.59
C ILE A 30 -12.58 6.61 1.19
N THR A 31 -12.99 5.47 0.62
CA THR A 31 -14.19 4.76 1.06
C THR A 31 -13.85 3.65 2.03
N VAL A 32 -14.25 3.82 3.29
CA VAL A 32 -14.13 2.82 4.38
C VAL A 32 -14.80 1.50 3.98
N SER A 33 -15.87 1.57 3.19
CA SER A 33 -16.67 0.43 2.71
C SER A 33 -15.93 -0.56 1.80
N SER A 34 -14.74 -0.22 1.30
CA SER A 34 -13.93 -1.14 0.46
C SER A 34 -12.93 -1.99 1.24
N LEU A 35 -12.55 -1.58 2.46
CA LEU A 35 -11.54 -2.28 3.25
C LEU A 35 -12.23 -3.30 4.16
N LYS A 36 -11.88 -4.57 4.01
CA LYS A 36 -12.35 -5.61 4.94
C LYS A 36 -11.34 -5.70 6.07
N PHE A 37 -11.74 -5.43 7.31
CA PHE A 37 -10.84 -5.52 8.46
C PHE A 37 -11.55 -6.10 9.67
N LYS A 38 -10.77 -6.54 10.66
CA LYS A 38 -11.31 -7.04 11.93
C LYS A 38 -11.46 -5.88 12.90
N HIS A 39 -12.70 -5.43 13.11
CA HIS A 39 -13.03 -4.29 13.98
C HIS A 39 -12.36 -4.37 15.37
N GLN A 40 -12.38 -5.54 16.01
CA GLN A 40 -11.78 -5.74 17.34
C GLN A 40 -10.25 -5.57 17.41
N PHE A 41 -9.57 -5.53 16.27
CA PHE A 41 -8.11 -5.40 16.17
C PHE A 41 -7.67 -4.13 15.44
N SER A 42 -8.61 -3.29 15.04
CA SER A 42 -8.33 -2.01 14.40
C SER A 42 -8.35 -0.91 15.46
N SER A 43 -7.36 -0.02 15.36
CA SER A 43 -7.21 1.14 16.24
C SER A 43 -7.58 2.44 15.55
N LYS A 44 -7.41 2.50 14.23
CA LYS A 44 -7.63 3.69 13.41
C LYS A 44 -8.98 3.60 12.70
N LEU A 45 -9.19 2.58 11.88
CA LEU A 45 -10.36 2.44 11.01
C LEU A 45 -11.69 2.36 11.79
N VAL A 46 -11.70 1.82 13.01
CA VAL A 46 -12.89 1.81 13.89
C VAL A 46 -13.41 3.20 14.26
N SER A 47 -12.53 4.21 14.22
CA SER A 47 -12.87 5.59 14.56
C SER A 47 -13.23 6.44 13.34
N TRP A 48 -13.07 5.91 12.13
CA TRP A 48 -13.33 6.64 10.91
C TRP A 48 -14.83 6.88 10.78
N ASN A 49 -15.18 8.15 10.66
CA ASN A 49 -16.56 8.61 10.63
C ASN A 49 -16.75 9.54 9.45
N GLU A 50 -17.65 9.15 8.54
CA GLU A 50 -17.98 9.90 7.33
C GLU A 50 -18.69 11.23 7.61
N SER A 51 -19.15 11.46 8.85
CA SER A 51 -19.78 12.71 9.28
C SER A 51 -18.78 13.82 9.64
N ILE A 52 -17.49 13.51 9.70
CA ILE A 52 -16.43 14.48 10.02
C ILE A 52 -15.39 14.53 8.90
N ASP A 53 -14.58 15.59 8.89
CA ASP A 53 -13.52 15.76 7.91
C ASP A 53 -12.51 14.60 7.97
N CYS A 54 -12.24 14.00 6.80
CA CYS A 54 -11.25 12.93 6.60
C CYS A 54 -9.87 13.29 7.17
N CYS A 55 -9.51 14.57 7.17
CA CYS A 55 -8.24 15.06 7.72
C CYS A 55 -8.16 14.97 9.26
N GLN A 56 -9.28 14.70 9.93
CA GLN A 56 -9.34 14.41 11.37
C GLN A 56 -9.29 12.91 11.67
N TRP A 57 -9.31 12.05 10.65
CA TRP A 57 -9.28 10.61 10.86
C TRP A 57 -7.91 10.14 11.32
N ASN A 58 -7.90 9.20 12.27
CA ASN A 58 -6.67 8.56 12.71
C ASN A 58 -5.95 7.88 11.54
N GLY A 59 -4.65 8.13 11.41
CA GLY A 59 -3.85 7.61 10.30
C GLY A 59 -3.99 8.39 8.98
N VAL A 60 -4.79 9.45 8.92
CA VAL A 60 -4.84 10.35 7.76
C VAL A 60 -4.02 11.61 8.06
N THR A 61 -3.20 12.03 7.11
CA THR A 61 -2.48 13.31 7.15
C THR A 61 -2.86 14.11 5.92
N CYS A 62 -3.18 15.38 6.12
CA CYS A 62 -3.53 16.30 5.03
C CYS A 62 -2.54 17.45 4.92
N PHE A 63 -2.28 17.86 3.67
CA PHE A 63 -1.62 19.12 3.37
C PHE A 63 -2.66 20.25 3.33
N ASP A 64 -2.39 21.36 4.02
CA ASP A 64 -3.29 22.52 4.18
C ASP A 64 -4.73 22.15 4.61
N ASN A 65 -4.90 21.07 5.38
CA ASN A 65 -6.19 20.45 5.71
C ASN A 65 -7.07 20.09 4.50
N ARG A 66 -6.56 20.15 3.26
CA ARG A 66 -7.36 20.05 2.03
C ARG A 66 -7.15 18.80 1.21
N HIS A 67 -5.93 18.29 1.23
CA HIS A 67 -5.53 17.17 0.38
C HIS A 67 -4.83 16.11 1.21
N VAL A 68 -5.35 14.88 1.18
CA VAL A 68 -4.69 13.74 1.83
C VAL A 68 -3.30 13.57 1.21
N SER A 69 -2.29 13.76 2.04
CA SER A 69 -0.86 13.66 1.71
C SER A 69 -0.21 12.45 2.38
N GLY A 70 -0.79 11.96 3.47
CA GLY A 70 -0.33 10.75 4.15
C GLY A 70 -1.49 9.84 4.54
N LEU A 71 -1.28 8.54 4.38
CA LEU A 71 -2.22 7.51 4.78
C LEU A 71 -1.46 6.36 5.45
N ASP A 72 -1.66 6.21 6.75
CA ASP A 72 -1.12 5.14 7.58
C ASP A 72 -2.22 4.19 8.04
N LEU A 73 -2.33 3.07 7.33
CA LEU A 73 -3.21 1.95 7.63
C LEU A 73 -2.44 0.74 8.16
N SER A 74 -1.24 0.94 8.68
CA SER A 74 -0.49 -0.16 9.29
C SER A 74 -1.18 -0.70 10.53
N LEU A 75 -1.04 -2.00 10.77
CA LEU A 75 -1.57 -2.72 11.95
C LEU A 75 -3.11 -2.72 12.08
N GLU A 76 -3.85 -2.60 10.98
CA GLU A 76 -5.32 -2.49 11.01
C GLU A 76 -6.05 -3.82 10.73
N SER A 77 -5.31 -4.93 10.66
CA SER A 77 -5.87 -6.27 10.36
C SER A 77 -6.69 -6.32 9.06
N ILE A 78 -6.32 -5.48 8.08
CA ILE A 78 -6.95 -5.42 6.77
C ILE A 78 -6.71 -6.73 6.04
N GLN A 79 -7.76 -7.21 5.39
CA GLN A 79 -7.84 -8.46 4.66
C GLN A 79 -8.53 -8.25 3.34
N GLY A 80 -8.29 -9.17 2.40
CA GLY A 80 -8.77 -9.00 1.04
C GLY A 80 -7.98 -7.90 0.36
N GLY A 81 -7.27 -8.27 -0.70
CA GLY A 81 -6.58 -7.29 -1.52
C GLY A 81 -7.49 -6.21 -2.07
N PHE A 82 -6.86 -5.19 -2.62
CA PHE A 82 -7.50 -4.20 -3.48
C PHE A 82 -7.11 -4.50 -4.94
N ASP A 83 -7.94 -4.06 -5.90
CA ASP A 83 -7.63 -4.17 -7.33
C ASP A 83 -7.18 -2.82 -7.91
N ASN A 84 -6.83 -2.79 -9.20
CA ASN A 84 -6.37 -1.59 -9.91
C ASN A 84 -7.39 -0.44 -9.98
N SER A 85 -8.66 -0.71 -9.63
CA SER A 85 -9.77 0.24 -9.61
C SER A 85 -10.03 0.83 -8.22
N SER A 86 -9.30 0.37 -7.20
CA SER A 86 -9.40 0.89 -5.84
C SER A 86 -9.31 2.42 -5.76
N SER A 87 -10.17 3.00 -4.93
CA SER A 87 -10.18 4.43 -4.59
C SER A 87 -8.90 4.90 -3.91
N LEU A 88 -8.07 3.99 -3.39
CA LEU A 88 -6.71 4.33 -2.95
C LEU A 88 -5.93 5.03 -4.07
N PHE A 89 -6.08 4.56 -5.32
CA PHE A 89 -5.28 5.04 -6.45
C PHE A 89 -5.77 6.35 -7.07
N SER A 90 -6.88 6.91 -6.60
CA SER A 90 -7.28 8.28 -6.97
C SER A 90 -6.62 9.34 -6.09
N LEU A 91 -5.95 8.98 -4.98
CA LEU A 91 -5.24 9.91 -4.10
C LEU A 91 -3.91 10.37 -4.72
N GLN A 92 -3.96 11.08 -5.84
CA GLN A 92 -2.77 11.45 -6.62
C GLN A 92 -1.80 12.40 -5.88
N ASN A 93 -2.27 13.08 -4.83
CA ASN A 93 -1.46 13.93 -3.96
C ASN A 93 -0.77 13.17 -2.81
N LEU A 94 -1.00 11.86 -2.69
CA LEU A 94 -0.44 11.06 -1.61
C LEU A 94 1.09 10.96 -1.73
N GLN A 95 1.77 11.32 -0.65
CA GLN A 95 3.23 11.30 -0.51
C GLN A 95 3.71 10.17 0.39
N VAL A 96 2.90 9.79 1.37
CA VAL A 96 3.20 8.73 2.34
C VAL A 96 2.07 7.71 2.33
N LEU A 97 2.41 6.45 2.08
CA LEU A 97 1.48 5.33 2.21
C LEU A 97 2.12 4.21 3.02
N ASN A 98 1.49 3.88 4.14
CA ASN A 98 1.90 2.78 4.99
C ASN A 98 0.76 1.77 5.12
N LEU A 99 0.98 0.55 4.61
CA LEU A 99 0.06 -0.59 4.68
C LEU A 99 0.66 -1.76 5.47
N ALA A 100 1.75 -1.51 6.20
CA ALA A 100 2.52 -2.55 6.85
C ALA A 100 1.72 -3.35 7.88
N ILE A 101 2.11 -4.61 8.10
CA ILE A 101 1.56 -5.47 9.14
C ILE A 101 0.01 -5.58 9.05
N ASN A 102 -0.46 -5.90 7.84
CA ASN A 102 -1.83 -6.30 7.53
C ASN A 102 -1.86 -7.75 7.00
N ASN A 103 -3.03 -8.23 6.56
CA ASN A 103 -3.23 -9.60 6.10
C ASN A 103 -3.96 -9.66 4.74
N PHE A 104 -3.43 -8.95 3.73
CA PHE A 104 -4.09 -8.81 2.42
C PHE A 104 -4.28 -10.15 1.70
N ASN A 105 -3.32 -11.08 1.82
CA ASN A 105 -3.30 -12.38 1.14
C ASN A 105 -3.63 -12.28 -0.37
N SER A 106 -3.10 -11.24 -1.00
CA SER A 106 -3.36 -10.86 -2.39
C SER A 106 -2.09 -10.46 -3.11
N VAL A 107 -2.18 -10.26 -4.43
CA VAL A 107 -1.10 -9.64 -5.21
C VAL A 107 -1.05 -8.14 -4.97
N ILE A 108 0.11 -7.53 -5.22
CA ILE A 108 0.27 -6.07 -5.27
C ILE A 108 -0.31 -5.58 -6.60
N PRO A 109 -1.28 -4.66 -6.62
CA PRO A 109 -1.89 -4.18 -7.87
C PRO A 109 -0.96 -3.27 -8.67
N ALA A 110 -1.08 -3.31 -10.00
CA ALA A 110 -0.37 -2.39 -10.90
C ALA A 110 -0.77 -0.91 -10.69
N GLY A 111 -1.97 -0.66 -10.14
CA GLY A 111 -2.53 0.68 -9.91
C GLY A 111 -1.69 1.60 -9.03
N PHE A 112 -0.71 1.07 -8.29
CA PHE A 112 0.27 1.89 -7.54
C PHE A 112 0.96 2.92 -8.42
N ASN A 113 1.15 2.66 -9.73
CA ASN A 113 1.73 3.65 -10.63
C ASN A 113 0.96 4.97 -10.72
N LYS A 114 -0.31 5.04 -10.33
CA LYS A 114 -1.10 6.27 -10.35
C LYS A 114 -0.69 7.25 -9.24
N LEU A 115 -0.05 6.76 -8.17
CA LEU A 115 0.35 7.55 -7.01
C LEU A 115 1.72 8.23 -7.21
N LYS A 116 1.85 9.05 -8.26
CA LYS A 116 3.11 9.62 -8.74
C LYS A 116 3.86 10.50 -7.73
N ASN A 117 3.18 10.98 -6.71
CA ASN A 117 3.75 11.84 -5.68
C ASN A 117 4.30 11.07 -4.46
N LEU A 118 4.18 9.73 -4.44
CA LEU A 118 4.73 8.94 -3.35
C LEU A 118 6.23 9.13 -3.20
N THR A 119 6.63 9.39 -1.97
CA THR A 119 8.02 9.47 -1.50
C THR A 119 8.33 8.35 -0.52
N TYR A 120 7.31 7.85 0.19
CA TYR A 120 7.40 6.73 1.13
C TYR A 120 6.30 5.72 0.83
N LEU A 121 6.70 4.47 0.57
CA LEU A 121 5.78 3.35 0.42
C LEU A 121 6.24 2.19 1.28
N ASN A 122 5.38 1.77 2.21
CA ASN A 122 5.62 0.62 3.07
C ASN A 122 4.50 -0.42 2.92
N LEU A 123 4.86 -1.60 2.41
CA LEU A 123 4.00 -2.77 2.22
C LEU A 123 4.46 -3.94 3.09
N SER A 124 5.34 -3.70 4.05
CA SER A 124 6.06 -4.77 4.73
C SER A 124 5.18 -5.60 5.63
N TYR A 125 5.44 -6.91 5.64
CA TYR A 125 4.71 -7.88 6.46
C TYR A 125 3.18 -7.81 6.28
N ALA A 126 2.70 -7.34 5.13
CA ALA A 126 1.27 -7.12 4.88
C ALA A 126 0.55 -8.34 4.25
N GLY A 127 1.26 -9.46 4.12
CA GLY A 127 0.72 -10.69 3.53
C GLY A 127 0.51 -10.62 2.01
N PHE A 128 1.21 -9.73 1.31
CA PHE A 128 1.22 -9.73 -0.16
C PHE A 128 1.98 -10.95 -0.70
N VAL A 129 1.50 -11.47 -1.83
CA VAL A 129 2.07 -12.67 -2.49
C VAL A 129 2.16 -12.47 -3.99
N GLY A 130 2.87 -13.35 -4.69
CA GLY A 130 2.97 -13.29 -6.15
C GLY A 130 4.11 -12.39 -6.61
N ASP A 131 4.02 -11.85 -7.82
CA ASP A 131 5.10 -11.05 -8.39
C ASP A 131 4.92 -9.57 -8.05
N ILE A 132 6.02 -8.88 -7.73
CA ILE A 132 6.04 -7.43 -7.57
C ILE A 132 5.81 -6.79 -8.95
N PRO A 133 4.77 -5.96 -9.15
CA PRO A 133 4.44 -5.38 -10.44
C PRO A 133 5.52 -4.39 -10.91
N VAL A 134 5.76 -4.37 -12.22
CA VAL A 134 6.76 -3.49 -12.83
C VAL A 134 6.40 -2.02 -12.67
N GLU A 135 5.12 -1.73 -12.48
CA GLU A 135 4.53 -0.42 -12.25
C GLU A 135 5.08 0.31 -11.03
N ILE A 136 5.61 -0.41 -10.03
CA ILE A 136 6.30 0.20 -8.89
C ILE A 136 7.51 1.03 -9.37
N SER A 137 8.21 0.60 -10.43
CA SER A 137 9.33 1.38 -11.00
C SER A 137 8.90 2.73 -11.59
N GLN A 138 7.60 2.99 -11.74
CA GLN A 138 7.08 4.26 -12.24
C GLN A 138 6.82 5.29 -11.15
N LEU A 139 7.08 4.94 -9.88
CA LEU A 139 7.00 5.83 -8.73
C LEU A 139 8.32 6.58 -8.52
N THR A 140 8.72 7.36 -9.52
CA THR A 140 10.07 7.96 -9.63
C THR A 140 10.41 8.97 -8.52
N ARG A 141 9.44 9.35 -7.69
CA ARG A 141 9.62 10.20 -6.51
C ARG A 141 9.93 9.43 -5.22
N LEU A 142 9.86 8.09 -5.24
CA LEU A 142 10.13 7.27 -4.07
C LEU A 142 11.55 7.48 -3.54
N VAL A 143 11.62 7.68 -2.24
CA VAL A 143 12.84 7.76 -1.43
C VAL A 143 12.98 6.49 -0.59
N THR A 144 11.87 6.01 -0.03
CA THR A 144 11.83 4.79 0.78
C THR A 144 10.81 3.82 0.20
N LEU A 145 11.26 2.61 -0.10
CA LEU A 145 10.42 1.48 -0.49
C LEU A 145 10.71 0.30 0.43
N ASP A 146 9.70 -0.08 1.22
CA ASP A 146 9.74 -1.29 2.03
C ASP A 146 8.69 -2.28 1.51
N ILE A 147 9.17 -3.41 1.00
CA ILE A 147 8.36 -4.53 0.51
C ILE A 147 8.80 -5.84 1.17
N SER A 148 9.41 -5.75 2.36
CA SER A 148 9.86 -6.91 3.12
C SER A 148 8.68 -7.83 3.46
N SER A 149 8.91 -9.12 3.42
CA SER A 149 7.90 -10.15 3.66
C SER A 149 8.35 -11.08 4.77
N SER A 150 7.39 -11.65 5.50
CA SER A 150 7.69 -12.79 6.35
C SER A 150 8.09 -13.97 5.47
N TYR A 151 9.33 -14.44 5.62
CA TYR A 151 9.79 -15.65 4.96
C TYR A 151 9.17 -16.85 5.66
N SER A 152 8.27 -17.57 4.97
CA SER A 152 7.71 -18.82 5.47
C SER A 152 8.08 -19.95 4.52
N TYR A 153 8.92 -20.87 5.01
CA TYR A 153 9.33 -22.08 4.29
C TYR A 153 8.13 -22.92 3.83
N PHE A 154 7.00 -22.85 4.55
CA PHE A 154 5.80 -23.63 4.28
C PHE A 154 4.74 -22.86 3.48
N ALA A 155 4.91 -21.55 3.28
CA ALA A 155 3.96 -20.77 2.49
C ALA A 155 4.18 -21.05 1.00
N GLN A 156 3.18 -21.70 0.38
CA GLN A 156 3.17 -21.97 -1.07
C GLN A 156 3.12 -20.70 -1.95
N ARG A 157 2.94 -19.51 -1.33
CA ARG A 157 2.77 -18.23 -2.04
C ARG A 157 3.70 -17.19 -1.43
N GLN A 158 4.86 -17.02 -2.04
CA GLN A 158 5.86 -16.02 -1.66
C GLN A 158 5.74 -14.76 -2.51
N LEU A 159 6.15 -13.62 -1.97
CA LEU A 159 6.37 -12.39 -2.75
C LEU A 159 7.69 -12.53 -3.53
N ARG A 160 7.65 -12.25 -4.83
CA ARG A 160 8.76 -12.49 -5.75
C ARG A 160 9.16 -11.24 -6.49
N LEU A 161 10.47 -11.01 -6.53
CA LEU A 161 11.10 -10.01 -7.40
C LEU A 161 11.78 -10.71 -8.58
N LYS A 162 11.19 -10.57 -9.77
CA LYS A 162 11.73 -11.16 -11.00
C LYS A 162 12.66 -10.18 -11.72
N ASN A 163 13.62 -10.70 -12.48
CA ASN A 163 14.24 -9.96 -13.59
C ASN A 163 13.19 -9.88 -14.73
N PRO A 164 12.84 -8.72 -15.34
CA PRO A 164 13.48 -7.39 -15.35
C PRO A 164 12.96 -6.36 -14.32
N ASN A 165 12.06 -6.72 -13.41
CA ASN A 165 11.46 -5.74 -12.48
C ASN A 165 12.51 -5.10 -11.58
N MET A 166 13.47 -5.89 -11.09
CA MET A 166 14.58 -5.36 -10.32
C MET A 166 15.39 -4.34 -11.11
N GLN A 167 15.78 -4.66 -12.35
CA GLN A 167 16.53 -3.74 -13.22
C GLN A 167 15.77 -2.43 -13.42
N LYS A 168 14.45 -2.48 -13.62
CA LYS A 168 13.64 -1.27 -13.77
C LYS A 168 13.50 -0.48 -12.48
N ILE A 169 13.41 -1.15 -11.33
CA ILE A 169 13.40 -0.50 -10.01
C ILE A 169 14.70 0.28 -9.82
N VAL A 170 15.86 -0.34 -10.03
CA VAL A 170 17.16 0.33 -9.84
C VAL A 170 17.39 1.46 -10.85
N GLN A 171 16.94 1.31 -12.10
CA GLN A 171 17.14 2.32 -13.14
C GLN A 171 16.19 3.52 -13.03
N LYS A 172 14.92 3.28 -12.69
CA LYS A 172 13.89 4.34 -12.70
C LYS A 172 13.70 5.03 -11.36
N LEU A 173 13.94 4.34 -10.24
CA LEU A 173 13.80 4.94 -8.91
C LEU A 173 15.07 5.69 -8.50
N THR A 174 15.43 6.72 -9.27
CA THR A 174 16.68 7.49 -9.08
C THR A 174 16.76 8.25 -7.75
N ARG A 175 15.62 8.45 -7.08
CA ARG A 175 15.52 9.11 -5.77
C ARG A 175 15.55 8.14 -4.59
N ILE A 176 15.58 6.83 -4.84
CA ILE A 176 15.59 5.84 -3.77
C ILE A 176 16.84 6.01 -2.90
N ARG A 177 16.66 5.86 -1.59
CA ARG A 177 17.71 5.91 -0.56
C ARG A 177 17.60 4.72 0.38
N GLN A 178 16.40 4.18 0.54
CA GLN A 178 16.11 3.05 1.41
C GLN A 178 15.27 2.05 0.63
N LEU A 179 15.82 0.84 0.45
CA LEU A 179 15.16 -0.26 -0.24
C LEU A 179 15.26 -1.51 0.63
N TYR A 180 14.13 -1.96 1.16
CA TYR A 180 14.04 -3.14 2.01
C TYR A 180 13.34 -4.28 1.25
N LEU A 181 14.04 -5.41 1.14
CA LEU A 181 13.64 -6.60 0.37
C LEU A 181 13.70 -7.88 1.22
N ASP A 182 13.75 -7.76 2.54
CA ASP A 182 13.93 -8.91 3.43
C ASP A 182 12.81 -9.94 3.24
N GLY A 183 13.17 -11.21 3.11
CA GLY A 183 12.21 -12.29 2.90
C GLY A 183 11.49 -12.28 1.53
N VAL A 184 11.90 -11.43 0.58
CA VAL A 184 11.43 -11.46 -0.81
C VAL A 184 12.24 -12.48 -1.61
N THR A 185 11.55 -13.35 -2.34
CA THR A 185 12.21 -14.33 -3.21
C THR A 185 12.63 -13.67 -4.51
N ILE A 186 13.94 -13.54 -4.70
CA ILE A 186 14.53 -12.99 -5.92
C ILE A 186 14.71 -14.12 -6.94
N THR A 187 14.10 -13.99 -8.11
CA THR A 187 14.21 -14.98 -9.21
C THR A 187 14.99 -14.39 -10.38
N ALA A 188 16.25 -14.05 -10.14
CA ALA A 188 17.21 -13.57 -11.14
C ALA A 188 18.50 -14.41 -11.02
N GLN A 189 19.30 -14.50 -12.09
CA GLN A 189 20.63 -15.10 -11.95
C GLN A 189 21.50 -14.19 -11.07
N GLY A 190 22.37 -14.78 -10.25
CA GLY A 190 23.15 -14.03 -9.26
C GLY A 190 23.92 -12.86 -9.86
N HIS A 191 24.51 -13.05 -11.05
CA HIS A 191 25.23 -11.98 -11.74
C HIS A 191 24.33 -10.84 -12.24
N GLU A 192 23.11 -11.13 -12.68
CA GLU A 192 22.14 -10.12 -13.10
C GLU A 192 21.71 -9.25 -11.92
N TRP A 193 21.53 -9.89 -10.76
CA TRP A 193 21.16 -9.22 -9.52
C TRP A 193 22.28 -8.32 -9.01
N CYS A 194 23.52 -8.82 -8.98
CA CYS A 194 24.69 -8.02 -8.62
C CYS A 194 24.86 -6.81 -9.55
N ASN A 195 24.73 -7.01 -10.87
CA ASN A 195 24.86 -5.93 -11.84
C ASN A 195 23.79 -4.84 -11.67
N ALA A 196 22.56 -5.22 -11.34
CA ALA A 196 21.49 -4.25 -11.07
C ALA A 196 21.77 -3.43 -9.80
N LEU A 197 22.29 -4.05 -8.72
CA LEU A 197 22.65 -3.32 -7.50
C LEU A 197 23.80 -2.33 -7.72
N LEU A 198 24.79 -2.69 -8.55
CA LEU A 198 25.90 -1.79 -8.89
C LEU A 198 25.44 -0.50 -9.60
N GLN A 199 24.22 -0.46 -10.14
CA GLN A 199 23.66 0.74 -10.77
C GLN A 199 22.99 1.69 -9.79
N LEU A 200 22.86 1.35 -8.50
CA LEU A 200 22.24 2.21 -7.50
C LEU A 200 23.25 3.27 -7.04
N PRO A 201 23.02 4.56 -7.35
CA PRO A 201 24.07 5.57 -7.19
C PRO A 201 24.40 5.92 -5.74
N ASN A 202 23.64 5.46 -4.73
CA ASN A 202 23.80 5.87 -3.32
C ASN A 202 23.18 4.86 -2.31
N LEU A 203 23.49 3.57 -2.43
CA LEU A 203 23.16 2.57 -1.41
C LEU A 203 24.42 2.06 -0.73
#